data_AF-A0A3B8ND84-F1
#
_entry.id   AF-A0A3B8ND84-F1
#
_cell.length_a   1.000
_cell.length_b   1.000
_cell.length_c   1.000
_cell.angle_alpha   90.00
_cell.angle_beta   90.00
_cell.angle_gamma   90.00
#
_symmetry.space_group_name_H-M   'P 1'
#
loop_
_entity.id
_entity.type
_entity.pdbx_description
1 polymer ?
#
loop_
_entity_poly.entity_id
_entity_poly.type
_entity_poly.pdbx_seq_one_letter_code
_entity_poly.pdbx_strand_id
1 'polypeptide(L)'
;MPDEDKVTLDVSERENLANSLVGVFDSQITGGKRYDRAAVGRRYANATFFYAEGKDKAEQLTFAMDLTPVVHDQTIDFVEYVMEYINKFRDDVQDNLSQYF
;
A
#
# COMPACT_ATOMS: atom_id res chain seq x y z
N MET A 1 5.24 6.55 5.23
CA MET A 1 5.57 7.34 4.04
C MET A 1 4.39 8.23 3.72
N PRO A 2 4.62 9.48 3.32
CA PRO A 2 3.59 10.37 2.78
C PRO A 2 2.82 9.71 1.63
N ASP A 3 1.58 10.15 1.39
CA ASP A 3 0.73 9.56 0.35
C ASP A 3 1.34 9.68 -1.05
N GLU A 4 2.04 10.79 -1.33
CA GLU A 4 2.72 11.06 -2.62
C GLU A 4 3.86 10.09 -2.94
N ASP A 5 4.51 9.51 -1.92
CA ASP A 5 5.60 8.55 -2.11
C ASP A 5 5.07 7.11 -2.31
N LYS A 6 3.78 6.84 -2.09
CA LYS A 6 3.20 5.50 -2.25
C LYS A 6 3.04 5.17 -3.73
N VAL A 7 3.57 4.02 -4.14
CA VAL A 7 3.24 3.47 -5.46
C VAL A 7 1.86 2.82 -5.39
N THR A 8 0.91 3.35 -6.15
CA THR A 8 -0.43 2.77 -6.27
C THR A 8 -0.45 1.69 -7.35
N LEU A 9 -1.04 0.54 -7.01
CA LEU A 9 -1.23 -0.58 -7.92
C LEU A 9 -2.74 -0.82 -8.07
N ASP A 10 -3.26 -0.52 -9.26
CA ASP A 10 -4.62 -0.87 -9.66
C ASP A 10 -4.72 -2.38 -9.82
N VAL A 11 -5.60 -2.98 -9.01
CA VAL A 11 -5.87 -4.43 -9.01
C VAL A 11 -7.35 -4.73 -9.26
N SER A 12 -8.07 -3.80 -9.89
CA SER A 12 -9.50 -3.91 -10.18
C SER A 12 -9.85 -4.83 -11.35
N GLU A 13 -9.01 -4.90 -12.38
CA GLU A 13 -9.40 -5.45 -13.69
C GLU A 13 -9.91 -6.91 -13.62
N ARG A 14 -9.26 -7.77 -12.82
CA ARG A 14 -9.50 -9.23 -12.82
C ARG A 14 -9.78 -9.77 -11.43
N GLU A 15 -10.81 -9.23 -10.80
CA GLU A 15 -11.20 -9.58 -9.43
C GLU A 15 -11.35 -11.10 -9.22
N ASN A 16 -11.98 -11.81 -10.16
CA ASN A 16 -12.18 -13.26 -10.08
C ASN A 16 -10.85 -14.03 -9.98
N LEU A 17 -9.84 -13.62 -10.74
CA LEU A 17 -8.50 -14.22 -10.68
C LEU A 17 -7.79 -13.84 -9.39
N ALA A 18 -7.89 -12.58 -8.98
CA ALA A 18 -7.27 -12.09 -7.75
C ALA A 18 -7.83 -12.81 -6.50
N ASN A 19 -9.14 -13.01 -6.44
CA ASN A 19 -9.81 -13.72 -5.35
C ASN A 19 -9.44 -15.21 -5.35
N SER A 20 -9.39 -15.84 -6.53
CA SER A 20 -8.96 -17.23 -6.68
C SER A 20 -7.52 -17.43 -6.22
N LEU A 21 -6.61 -16.52 -6.58
CA LEU A 21 -5.19 -16.59 -6.22
C LEU A 21 -4.98 -16.49 -4.69
N VAL A 22 -5.65 -15.55 -4.02
CA VAL A 22 -5.55 -15.45 -2.56
C VAL A 22 -6.19 -16.67 -1.88
N GLY A 23 -7.21 -17.27 -2.51
CA GLY A 23 -7.87 -18.49 -2.07
C GLY A 23 -7.00 -19.75 -2.04
N VAL A 24 -5.88 -19.78 -2.78
CA VAL A 24 -4.98 -20.96 -2.87
C VAL A 24 -4.27 -21.26 -1.54
N PHE A 25 -4.16 -20.27 -0.64
CA PHE A 25 -3.38 -20.40 0.59
C PHE A 25 -4.21 -20.96 1.76
N ASP A 26 -4.47 -22.26 1.77
CA ASP A 26 -5.31 -22.95 2.77
C ASP A 26 -4.90 -22.68 4.23
N SER A 27 -3.60 -22.58 4.51
CA SER A 27 -3.08 -22.26 5.85
C SER A 27 -3.54 -20.89 6.35
N GLN A 28 -3.82 -19.97 5.43
CA GLN A 28 -4.31 -18.60 5.69
C GLN A 28 -5.84 -18.50 5.65
N ILE A 29 -6.58 -19.61 5.56
CA ILE A 29 -8.05 -19.60 5.48
C ILE A 29 -8.66 -20.52 6.52
N THR A 30 -8.06 -21.69 6.72
CA THR A 30 -8.59 -22.75 7.58
C THR A 30 -8.24 -22.57 9.07
N GLY A 31 -7.17 -21.82 9.37
CA GLY A 31 -6.68 -21.57 10.75
C GLY A 31 -7.47 -20.55 11.57
N GLY A 32 -8.68 -20.16 11.12
CA GLY A 32 -9.59 -19.27 11.86
C GLY A 32 -9.56 -17.79 11.45
N LYS A 33 -8.51 -17.32 10.77
CA LYS A 33 -8.46 -15.98 10.17
C LYS A 33 -8.69 -16.06 8.67
N ARG A 34 -9.62 -15.25 8.16
CA ARG A 34 -10.01 -15.20 6.73
C ARG A 34 -9.16 -14.19 5.98
N TYR A 35 -7.88 -14.51 5.76
CA TYR A 35 -6.96 -13.61 5.06
C TYR A 35 -7.38 -13.33 3.62
N ASP A 36 -8.08 -14.27 2.98
CA ASP A 36 -8.76 -14.10 1.69
C ASP A 36 -9.69 -12.88 1.70
N ARG A 37 -10.59 -12.81 2.67
CA ARG A 37 -11.52 -11.68 2.81
C ARG A 37 -10.82 -10.41 3.23
N ALA A 38 -9.85 -10.51 4.14
CA ALA A 38 -9.13 -9.35 4.66
C ALA A 38 -8.27 -8.66 3.59
N ALA A 39 -7.61 -9.45 2.72
CA ALA A 39 -6.80 -8.91 1.63
C ALA A 39 -7.67 -8.12 0.64
N VAL A 40 -8.81 -8.69 0.22
CA VAL A 40 -9.76 -8.04 -0.69
C VAL A 40 -10.38 -6.81 -0.04
N GLY A 41 -10.85 -6.91 1.20
CA GLY A 41 -11.40 -5.78 1.94
C GLY A 41 -10.41 -4.62 2.09
N ARG A 42 -9.13 -4.92 2.31
CA ARG A 42 -8.07 -3.89 2.35
C ARG A 42 -7.91 -3.18 1.01
N ARG A 43 -8.04 -3.88 -0.12
CA ARG A 43 -7.93 -3.25 -1.44
C ARG A 43 -9.05 -2.24 -1.70
N TYR A 44 -10.28 -2.60 -1.37
CA TYR A 44 -11.43 -1.69 -1.46
C TYR A 44 -11.29 -0.50 -0.50
N ALA A 45 -10.83 -0.74 0.73
CA ALA A 45 -10.61 0.32 1.70
C ALA A 45 -9.53 1.30 1.19
N ASN A 46 -8.40 0.79 0.69
CA ASN A 46 -7.35 1.61 0.11
C ASN A 46 -7.88 2.46 -1.05
N ALA A 47 -8.61 1.88 -2.01
CA ALA A 47 -9.19 2.62 -3.13
C ALA A 47 -10.12 3.74 -2.66
N THR A 48 -11.02 3.42 -1.71
CA THR A 48 -12.00 4.37 -1.18
C THR A 48 -11.36 5.54 -0.44
N PHE A 49 -10.37 5.27 0.42
CA PHE A 49 -9.81 6.29 1.32
C PHE A 49 -8.65 7.07 0.72
N PHE A 50 -7.98 6.56 -0.31
CA PHE A 50 -6.80 7.20 -0.87
C PHE A 50 -7.13 8.36 -1.84
N TYR A 51 -8.20 8.24 -2.62
CA TYR A 51 -8.62 9.29 -3.56
C TYR A 51 -10.00 9.86 -3.20
N ALA A 52 -10.05 10.73 -2.19
CA ALA A 52 -11.30 11.41 -1.80
C ALA A 52 -11.87 12.30 -2.93
N GLU A 53 -11.03 12.76 -3.87
CA GLU A 53 -11.41 13.70 -4.93
C GLU A 53 -11.97 13.03 -6.21
N GLY A 54 -12.11 11.70 -6.25
CA GLY A 54 -12.97 10.98 -7.21
C GLY A 54 -12.56 11.02 -8.69
N LYS A 55 -11.31 11.36 -9.02
CA LYS A 55 -10.80 11.34 -10.41
C LYS A 55 -10.20 9.99 -10.83
N ASP A 56 -9.78 9.17 -9.86
CA ASP A 56 -9.30 7.81 -10.12
C ASP A 56 -10.48 6.83 -10.25
N LYS A 57 -10.36 5.88 -11.18
CA LYS A 57 -11.35 4.84 -11.47
C LYS A 57 -11.03 3.50 -10.81
N ALA A 58 -9.89 3.37 -10.12
CA ALA A 58 -9.54 2.14 -9.44
C ALA A 58 -10.54 1.83 -8.32
N GLU A 59 -11.21 0.68 -8.41
CA GLU A 59 -12.13 0.19 -7.38
C GLU A 59 -11.39 -0.58 -6.28
N GLN A 60 -10.14 -1.00 -6.54
CA GLN A 60 -9.30 -1.80 -5.66
C GLN A 60 -7.84 -1.37 -5.82
N LEU A 61 -7.20 -0.98 -4.71
CA LEU A 61 -5.81 -0.52 -4.71
C LEU A 61 -4.94 -1.30 -3.72
N THR A 62 -3.72 -1.62 -4.14
CA THR A 62 -2.63 -2.01 -3.23
C THR A 62 -1.55 -0.95 -3.27
N PHE A 63 -0.91 -0.69 -2.13
CA PHE A 63 0.24 0.21 -2.05
C PHE A 63 1.54 -0.57 -2.05
N ALA A 64 2.55 -0.03 -2.72
CA ALA A 64 3.90 -0.54 -2.72
C ALA A 64 4.91 0.59 -2.45
N MET A 65 6.11 0.18 -2.06
CA MET A 65 7.29 1.03 -1.98
C MET A 65 8.15 0.73 -3.21
N ASP A 66 8.64 1.77 -3.90
CA ASP A 66 9.60 1.58 -4.98
C ASP A 66 10.97 1.22 -4.41
N LEU A 67 11.39 -0.03 -4.59
CA LEU A 67 12.69 -0.53 -4.19
C LEU A 67 13.65 -0.64 -5.39
N THR A 68 13.26 -0.17 -6.57
CA THR A 68 14.09 -0.18 -7.78
C THR A 68 15.46 0.47 -7.57
N PRO A 69 15.59 1.61 -6.84
CA PRO A 69 16.90 2.24 -6.60
C PRO A 69 17.89 1.34 -5.88
N VAL A 70 17.49 0.71 -4.76
CA VAL A 70 18.35 -0.18 -3.96
C VAL A 70 18.67 -1.50 -4.68
N VAL A 71 17.87 -1.89 -5.68
CA VAL A 71 18.15 -3.04 -6.54
C VAL A 71 19.24 -2.72 -7.57
N HIS A 72 19.24 -1.50 -8.12
CA HIS A 72 20.21 -1.09 -9.14
C HIS A 72 21.53 -0.59 -8.58
N ASP A 73 21.51 0.00 -7.38
CA ASP A 73 22.70 0.53 -6.72
C ASP A 73 22.88 -0.12 -5.34
N GLN A 74 23.82 -1.07 -5.27
CA GLN A 74 24.14 -1.80 -4.06
C GLN A 74 24.95 -0.96 -3.04
N THR A 75 25.33 0.27 -3.39
CA THR A 75 26.00 1.18 -2.45
C THR A 75 25.01 1.91 -1.54
N ILE A 76 23.72 1.91 -1.89
CA ILE A 76 22.66 2.45 -1.05
C ILE A 76 22.42 1.50 0.13
N ASP A 77 22.49 2.03 1.35
CA ASP A 77 22.08 1.27 2.53
C ASP A 77 20.55 1.10 2.54
N PHE A 78 20.10 -0.15 2.53
CA PHE A 78 18.68 -0.48 2.45
C PHE A 78 17.89 0.05 3.65
N VAL A 79 18.49 0.02 4.85
CA VAL A 79 17.80 0.46 6.06
C VAL A 79 17.66 1.97 6.04
N GLU A 80 18.73 2.70 5.71
CA GLU A 80 18.71 4.15 5.54
C GLU A 80 17.65 4.57 4.52
N TYR A 81 17.62 3.92 3.35
CA TYR A 81 16.63 4.17 2.31
C TYR A 81 15.17 4.03 2.80
N VAL A 82 14.86 2.97 3.54
CA VAL A 82 13.51 2.77 4.09
C VAL A 82 13.21 3.81 5.20
N MET A 83 14.21 4.14 6.03
CA MET A 83 14.07 5.11 7.12
C MET A 83 13.82 6.53 6.60
N GLU A 84 14.33 6.90 5.42
CA GLU A 84 14.03 8.18 4.78
C GLU A 84 12.53 8.38 4.57
N TYR A 85 11.79 7.37 4.11
CA TYR A 85 10.33 7.46 3.96
C TYR A 85 9.58 7.60 5.29
N ILE A 86 10.15 7.09 6.38
CA ILE A 86 9.60 7.28 7.73
C ILE A 86 9.86 8.72 8.19
N ASN A 87 11.06 9.24 7.97
CA ASN A 87 11.41 10.61 8.29
C ASN A 87 10.54 11.62 7.52
N LYS A 88 10.34 11.42 6.21
CA LYS A 88 9.42 12.23 5.41
C LYS A 88 8.00 12.24 5.98
N PHE A 89 7.50 11.07 6.41
CA PHE A 89 6.17 10.98 7.00
C PHE A 89 6.08 11.65 8.37
N ARG A 90 7.13 11.54 9.19
CA ARG A 90 7.24 12.29 10.45
C ARG A 90 7.15 13.79 10.18
N ASP A 91 7.91 14.27 9.20
CA ASP A 91 7.98 15.69 8.87
C ASP A 91 6.63 16.19 8.33
N ASP A 92 5.98 15.44 7.44
CA ASP A 92 4.61 15.73 6.97
C ASP A 92 3.60 15.83 8.13
N VAL A 93 3.63 14.88 9.08
CA VAL A 93 2.77 14.95 10.27
C VAL A 93 3.08 16.18 11.13
N GLN A 94 4.37 16.49 11.34
CA GLN A 94 4.81 17.65 12.11
C GLN A 94 4.34 18.97 11.48
N ASP A 95 4.48 19.08 10.16
CA ASP A 95 4.10 20.27 9.40
C ASP A 95 2.57 20.47 9.46
N ASN A 96 1.80 19.40 9.27
CA ASN A 96 0.34 19.43 9.42
C ASN A 96 -0.06 19.88 10.85
N LEU A 97 0.54 19.30 11.89
CA LEU A 97 0.24 19.70 13.26
C LEU A 97 0.58 21.17 13.53
N SER A 98 1.74 21.63 13.07
CA SER A 98 2.19 23.03 13.26
C SER A 98 1.34 24.04 12.48
N GLN A 99 0.69 23.60 11.40
CA GLN A 99 -0.23 24.44 10.63
C GLN A 99 -1.60 24.61 11.32
N TYR A 100 -2.09 23.57 11.99
CA TYR A 100 -3.45 23.53 12.53
C TYR A 100 -3.56 23.72 14.05
N PHE A 101 -2.44 23.67 14.80
CA PHE A 101 -2.37 23.85 16.25
C PHE A 101 -1.27 24.84 16.66
#